data_AF-S8FG09-F1
#
_entry.id   AF-S8FG09-F1
#
_cell.length_a   1.000
_cell.length_b   1.000
_cell.length_c   1.000
_cell.angle_alpha   90.00
_cell.angle_beta   90.00
_cell.angle_gamma   90.00
#
_symmetry.space_group_name_H-M   'P 1'
#
loop_
_entity.id
_entity.type
_entity.pdbx_description
1 polymer ?
#
loop_
_entity_poly.entity_id
_entity_poly.type
_entity_poly.pdbx_seq_one_letter_code
_entity_poly.pdbx_strand_id
1 'polypeptide(L)'
;MPQLFCLGNTVKFFDYDDVYPMRNIFLNEVQNPELDVMLFHHHGAVDTEYINGYPESSSITENIGAIKRYLRSKLPARAQKVGKEEAVKEYMNYLEVPKKWCEEAFDSIKLVRDFIFNETLDIHAYDVHKLHPGAKFILFDVCFNGSFYKKDYLAGAYIFAPGHTVAVIGNTVNALQDKWPDEFAGLLAAGMRVGQFNRFTGYLESHVIGDPTFHFKNNSKFTANINRALVLHDRNAAYWRKQLSSPMPDIQAMALRQLLYAGEKNLPKLYRQIYWGSDNFVVRMEAIKLLSLYYPAHAVSTLKESLNDSYELVRRLSGEYVERIADPSLIPAFVSTFLHRGHEKRLAFRLTGATASFDPDTLE
;
A
#
# COMPACT_ATOMS: atom_id res chain seq x y z
N MET A 1 2.54 9.62 10.99
CA MET A 1 2.14 10.00 12.37
C MET A 1 3.35 10.13 13.30
N PRO A 2 4.10 11.26 13.30
CA PRO A 2 5.32 11.40 14.10
C PRO A 2 5.14 11.21 15.61
N GLN A 3 3.95 11.52 16.14
CA GLN A 3 3.64 11.37 17.56
C GLN A 3 3.71 9.91 18.04
N LEU A 4 3.49 8.92 17.16
CA LEU A 4 3.57 7.50 17.54
C LEU A 4 4.97 7.08 18.01
N PHE A 5 6.01 7.84 17.64
CA PHE A 5 7.39 7.58 18.04
C PHE A 5 7.82 8.35 19.30
N CYS A 6 6.88 9.05 19.97
CA CYS A 6 7.14 9.71 21.25
C CYS A 6 6.96 8.74 22.43
N LEU A 7 7.63 9.04 23.55
CA LEU A 7 7.53 8.27 24.79
C LEU A 7 6.06 8.09 25.23
N GLY A 8 5.70 6.87 25.61
CA GLY A 8 4.35 6.51 26.06
C GLY A 8 3.41 6.04 24.93
N ASN A 9 3.80 6.18 23.66
CA ASN A 9 3.06 5.63 22.52
C ASN A 9 3.70 4.33 22.02
N THR A 10 2.94 3.56 21.24
CA THR A 10 3.41 2.32 20.62
C THR A 10 3.16 2.32 19.13
N VAL A 11 4.12 1.80 18.37
CA VAL A 11 3.98 1.49 16.95
C VAL A 11 4.61 0.14 16.69
N LYS A 12 3.94 -0.70 15.90
CA LYS A 12 4.43 -2.02 15.49
C LYS A 12 4.46 -2.06 13.97
N PHE A 13 5.56 -2.53 13.43
CA PHE A 13 5.74 -2.83 12.02
C PHE A 13 5.93 -4.32 11.92
N PHE A 14 5.14 -4.96 11.07
CA PHE A 14 5.17 -6.37 10.84
C PHE A 14 5.28 -6.61 9.34
N ASP A 15 6.16 -7.52 8.96
CA ASP A 15 6.22 -8.07 7.61
C ASP A 15 5.71 -9.52 7.64
N TYR A 16 5.32 -10.05 6.47
CA TYR A 16 4.75 -11.40 6.37
C TYR A 16 5.78 -12.48 6.73
N ASP A 17 7.08 -12.18 6.69
CA ASP A 17 8.19 -13.11 6.92
C ASP A 17 8.86 -12.97 8.29
N ASP A 18 8.37 -12.08 9.17
CA ASP A 18 8.90 -11.95 10.54
C ASP A 18 8.75 -13.24 11.35
N VAL A 19 7.57 -13.88 11.29
CA VAL A 19 7.27 -15.17 11.92
C VAL A 19 6.31 -15.97 11.05
N TYR A 20 6.71 -17.14 10.57
CA TYR A 20 5.86 -17.96 9.71
C TYR A 20 5.01 -18.98 10.48
N PRO A 21 3.67 -19.04 10.30
CA PRO A 21 2.80 -18.04 9.65
C PRO A 21 2.46 -16.84 10.56
N MET A 22 2.32 -15.66 9.97
CA MET A 22 2.00 -14.40 10.64
C MET A 22 0.52 -14.27 11.02
N ARG A 23 -0.35 -15.06 10.40
CA ARG A 23 -1.81 -15.02 10.60
C ARG A 23 -2.23 -14.85 12.06
N ASN A 24 -1.72 -15.70 12.96
CA ASN A 24 -2.14 -15.67 14.36
C ASN A 24 -1.60 -14.45 15.12
N ILE A 25 -0.44 -13.92 14.72
CA ILE A 25 0.10 -12.68 15.29
C ILE A 25 -0.84 -11.52 14.93
N PHE A 26 -1.24 -11.40 13.67
CA PHE A 26 -2.19 -10.38 13.24
C PHE A 26 -3.56 -10.49 13.91
N LEU A 27 -4.12 -11.70 13.99
CA LEU A 27 -5.40 -11.93 14.68
C LEU A 27 -5.35 -11.59 16.17
N ASN A 28 -4.18 -11.71 16.82
CA ASN A 28 -4.01 -11.30 18.21
C ASN A 28 -3.84 -9.79 18.33
N GLU A 29 -3.01 -9.18 17.49
CA GLU A 29 -2.72 -7.74 17.53
C GLU A 29 -3.96 -6.90 17.21
N VAL A 30 -4.78 -7.33 16.25
CA VAL A 30 -6.01 -6.60 15.90
C VAL A 30 -7.02 -6.57 17.05
N GLN A 31 -6.95 -7.51 17.99
CA GLN A 31 -7.81 -7.57 19.17
C GLN A 31 -7.26 -6.78 20.37
N ASN A 32 -6.08 -6.16 20.26
CA ASN A 32 -5.52 -5.36 21.33
C ASN A 32 -6.42 -4.13 21.60
N PRO A 33 -7.01 -3.97 22.81
CA PRO A 33 -7.93 -2.87 23.10
C PRO A 33 -7.27 -1.47 23.02
N GLU A 34 -5.95 -1.40 23.14
CA GLU A 34 -5.17 -0.15 23.01
C GLU A 34 -4.81 0.18 21.55
N LEU A 35 -5.17 -0.66 20.57
CA LEU A 35 -4.91 -0.39 19.16
C LEU A 35 -5.86 0.68 18.64
N ASP A 36 -5.33 1.82 18.20
CA ASP A 36 -6.15 2.90 17.63
C ASP A 36 -6.33 2.79 16.11
N VAL A 37 -5.23 2.52 15.40
CA VAL A 37 -5.14 2.54 13.95
C VAL A 37 -4.41 1.29 13.45
N MET A 38 -4.99 0.63 12.44
CA MET A 38 -4.36 -0.47 11.72
C MET A 38 -4.24 -0.12 10.24
N LEU A 39 -3.05 -0.31 9.65
CA LEU A 39 -2.78 -0.07 8.23
C LEU A 39 -2.28 -1.37 7.60
N PHE A 40 -3.02 -1.94 6.67
CA PHE A 40 -2.64 -3.16 5.95
C PHE A 40 -2.24 -2.85 4.51
N HIS A 41 -1.05 -3.33 4.13
CA HIS A 41 -0.49 -3.20 2.78
C HIS A 41 -0.15 -4.58 2.23
N HIS A 42 -1.14 -5.29 1.69
CA HIS A 42 -0.98 -6.67 1.19
C HIS A 42 -1.91 -6.97 0.01
N HIS A 43 -1.94 -8.23 -0.40
CA HIS A 43 -2.91 -8.73 -1.36
C HIS A 43 -4.14 -9.26 -0.64
N GLY A 44 -5.28 -9.27 -1.34
CA GLY A 44 -6.52 -9.77 -0.78
C GLY A 44 -7.57 -10.04 -1.83
N ALA A 45 -8.63 -10.67 -1.38
CA ALA A 45 -9.87 -10.91 -2.09
C ALA A 45 -11.03 -10.27 -1.32
N VAL A 46 -12.25 -10.54 -1.75
CA VAL A 46 -13.46 -10.00 -1.09
C VAL A 46 -13.48 -10.37 0.40
N ASP A 47 -13.27 -11.64 0.69
CA ASP A 47 -13.47 -12.29 2.00
C ASP A 47 -12.18 -12.87 2.59
N THR A 48 -11.02 -12.56 2.00
CA THR A 48 -9.71 -13.05 2.44
C THR A 48 -8.64 -11.94 2.38
N GLU A 49 -7.81 -11.85 3.42
CA GLU A 49 -6.53 -11.13 3.41
C GLU A 49 -5.42 -12.16 3.21
N TYR A 50 -4.67 -12.05 2.11
CA TYR A 50 -3.58 -12.98 1.81
C TYR A 50 -2.34 -12.55 2.57
N ILE A 51 -1.93 -13.34 3.55
CA ILE A 51 -0.83 -12.99 4.45
C ILE A 51 0.43 -13.75 4.06
N ASN A 52 0.38 -15.09 4.06
CA ASN A 52 1.56 -15.91 3.83
C ASN A 52 1.43 -16.77 2.56
N GLY A 53 2.53 -16.85 1.81
CA GLY A 53 2.72 -17.91 0.83
C GLY A 53 3.12 -19.24 1.48
N TYR A 54 3.48 -20.23 0.66
CA TYR A 54 4.20 -21.40 1.16
C TYR A 54 5.57 -20.98 1.73
N PRO A 55 6.08 -21.68 2.76
CA PRO A 55 7.31 -21.25 3.41
C PRO A 55 8.48 -21.43 2.46
N GLU A 56 9.40 -20.48 2.47
CA GLU A 56 10.71 -20.68 1.85
C GLU A 56 11.49 -21.72 2.66
N SER A 57 12.23 -22.58 1.95
CA SER A 57 12.96 -23.68 2.57
C SER A 57 14.31 -23.91 1.90
N SER A 58 15.32 -24.16 2.73
CA SER A 58 16.64 -24.65 2.29
C SER A 58 16.72 -26.19 2.31
N SER A 59 15.69 -26.88 2.79
CA SER A 59 15.63 -28.33 2.87
C SER A 59 15.14 -28.94 1.56
N ILE A 60 15.90 -29.90 1.02
CA ILE A 60 15.53 -30.61 -0.21
C ILE A 60 14.15 -31.29 -0.04
N THR A 61 13.89 -31.88 1.13
CA THR A 61 12.62 -32.58 1.40
C THR A 61 11.42 -31.63 1.37
N GLU A 62 11.57 -30.44 1.95
CA GLU A 62 10.54 -29.41 1.96
C GLU A 62 10.32 -28.83 0.56
N ASN A 63 11.40 -28.63 -0.21
CA ASN A 63 11.33 -28.18 -1.60
C ASN A 63 10.60 -29.19 -2.51
N ILE A 64 10.88 -30.48 -2.35
CA ILE A 64 10.10 -31.56 -2.99
C ILE A 64 8.63 -31.50 -2.56
N GLY A 65 8.38 -31.27 -1.26
CA GLY A 65 7.04 -31.07 -0.71
C GLY A 65 6.29 -29.92 -1.38
N ALA A 66 6.95 -28.77 -1.58
CA ALA A 66 6.39 -27.59 -2.23
C ALA A 66 6.03 -27.87 -3.70
N ILE A 67 6.91 -28.52 -4.47
CA ILE A 67 6.62 -28.93 -5.86
C ILE A 67 5.40 -29.85 -5.90
N LYS A 68 5.36 -30.87 -5.03
CA LYS A 68 4.20 -31.77 -4.96
C LYS A 68 2.92 -31.01 -4.63
N ARG A 69 2.96 -30.05 -3.70
CA ARG A 69 1.79 -29.23 -3.33
C ARG A 69 1.33 -28.34 -4.48
N TYR A 70 2.26 -27.74 -5.23
CA TYR A 70 1.97 -27.00 -6.46
C TYR A 70 1.25 -27.88 -7.49
N LEU A 71 1.71 -29.12 -7.70
CA LEU A 71 1.03 -30.08 -8.56
C LEU A 71 -0.41 -30.33 -8.09
N ARG A 72 -0.65 -30.52 -6.78
CA ARG A 72 -2.01 -30.73 -6.21
C ARG A 72 -2.92 -29.52 -6.38
N SER A 73 -2.38 -28.30 -6.38
CA SER A 73 -3.18 -27.09 -6.57
C SER A 73 -3.55 -26.82 -8.03
N LYS A 74 -2.82 -27.39 -9.00
CA LYS A 74 -3.03 -27.12 -10.44
C LYS A 74 -3.63 -28.28 -11.22
N LEU A 75 -3.15 -29.51 -10.99
CA LEU A 75 -3.50 -30.67 -11.81
C LEU A 75 -4.99 -31.02 -11.79
N PRO A 76 -5.72 -31.02 -10.65
CA PRO A 76 -7.15 -31.34 -10.65
C PRO A 76 -7.95 -30.40 -11.57
N ALA A 77 -7.70 -29.09 -11.49
CA ALA A 77 -8.38 -28.10 -12.33
C ALA A 77 -8.00 -28.23 -13.81
N ARG A 78 -6.73 -28.57 -14.12
CA ARG A 78 -6.31 -28.81 -15.49
C ARG A 78 -6.92 -30.10 -16.07
N ALA A 79 -6.95 -31.17 -15.29
CA ALA A 79 -7.52 -32.46 -15.68
C ALA A 79 -9.01 -32.38 -16.02
N GLN A 80 -9.77 -31.48 -15.39
CA GLN A 80 -11.15 -31.20 -15.77
C GLN A 80 -11.28 -30.63 -17.20
N LYS A 81 -10.24 -29.97 -17.72
CA LYS A 81 -10.25 -29.33 -19.06
C LYS A 81 -9.73 -30.24 -20.17
N VAL A 82 -8.69 -31.04 -19.89
CA VAL A 82 -7.98 -31.83 -20.93
C VAL A 82 -7.94 -33.34 -20.66
N GLY A 83 -8.53 -33.79 -19.55
CA GLY A 83 -8.42 -35.17 -19.09
C GLY A 83 -7.18 -35.39 -18.21
N LYS A 84 -7.25 -36.42 -17.36
CA LYS A 84 -6.22 -36.72 -16.35
C LYS A 84 -4.86 -37.06 -16.97
N GLU A 85 -4.84 -37.92 -17.97
CA GLU A 85 -3.59 -38.41 -18.59
C GLU A 85 -2.82 -37.29 -19.27
N GLU A 86 -3.51 -36.44 -20.05
CA GLU A 86 -2.89 -35.31 -20.73
C GLU A 86 -2.41 -34.24 -19.74
N ALA A 87 -3.22 -33.92 -18.72
CA ALA A 87 -2.80 -32.97 -17.67
C ALA A 87 -1.54 -33.45 -16.92
N VAL A 88 -1.47 -34.75 -16.60
CA VAL A 88 -0.28 -35.36 -15.97
C VAL A 88 0.93 -35.25 -16.88
N LYS A 89 0.79 -35.62 -18.16
CA LYS A 89 1.88 -35.56 -19.16
C LYS A 89 2.39 -34.12 -19.34
N GLU A 90 1.48 -33.15 -19.43
CA GLU A 90 1.81 -31.73 -19.56
C GLU A 90 2.68 -31.24 -18.40
N TYR A 91 2.24 -31.47 -17.16
CA TYR A 91 2.98 -31.00 -15.97
C TYR A 91 4.26 -31.80 -15.69
N MET A 92 4.29 -33.10 -16.01
CA MET A 92 5.52 -33.88 -15.95
C MET A 92 6.61 -33.29 -16.83
N ASN A 93 6.27 -32.95 -18.08
CA ASN A 93 7.21 -32.38 -19.03
C ASN A 93 7.57 -30.94 -18.67
N TYR A 94 6.60 -30.15 -18.21
CA TYR A 94 6.82 -28.75 -17.85
C TYR A 94 7.74 -28.59 -16.63
N LEU A 95 7.58 -29.42 -15.59
CA LEU A 95 8.37 -29.33 -14.36
C LEU A 95 9.50 -30.36 -14.29
N GLU A 96 9.63 -31.24 -15.27
CA GLU A 96 10.58 -32.35 -15.30
C GLU A 96 10.51 -33.27 -14.05
N VAL A 97 9.29 -33.57 -13.61
CA VAL A 97 9.01 -34.34 -12.39
C VAL A 97 8.50 -35.77 -12.67
N PRO A 98 8.72 -36.72 -11.75
CA PRO A 98 8.22 -38.09 -11.93
C PRO A 98 6.70 -38.15 -12.01
N LYS A 99 6.18 -39.04 -12.88
CA LYS A 99 4.74 -39.31 -13.03
C LYS A 99 4.03 -39.54 -11.70
N LYS A 100 4.68 -40.27 -10.79
CA LYS A 100 4.17 -40.58 -9.45
C LYS A 100 3.78 -39.33 -8.67
N TRP A 101 4.54 -38.23 -8.78
CA TRP A 101 4.24 -36.98 -8.07
C TRP A 101 2.98 -36.31 -8.64
N CYS A 102 2.79 -36.39 -9.95
CA CYS A 102 1.60 -35.88 -10.62
C CYS A 102 0.37 -36.76 -10.33
N GLU A 103 0.52 -38.08 -10.26
CA GLU A 103 -0.56 -38.99 -9.91
C GLU A 103 -1.02 -38.82 -8.45
N GLU A 104 -0.08 -38.54 -7.53
CA GLU A 104 -0.36 -38.18 -6.13
C GLU A 104 -1.21 -36.90 -6.00
N ALA A 105 -1.30 -36.07 -7.05
CA ALA A 105 -2.09 -34.84 -7.04
C ALA A 105 -3.61 -35.04 -7.00
N PHE A 106 -4.07 -36.26 -7.24
CA PHE A 106 -5.48 -36.64 -7.18
C PHE A 106 -5.85 -37.38 -5.89
N ASP A 107 -4.93 -37.45 -4.93
CA ASP A 107 -5.17 -38.03 -3.60
C ASP A 107 -6.03 -37.08 -2.76
N SER A 108 -7.26 -37.48 -2.47
CA SER A 108 -8.23 -36.68 -1.72
C SER A 108 -7.78 -36.34 -0.29
N ILE A 109 -7.07 -37.24 0.40
CA ILE A 109 -6.58 -36.99 1.75
C ILE A 109 -5.49 -35.91 1.72
N LYS A 110 -4.60 -35.95 0.72
CA LYS A 110 -3.57 -34.91 0.56
C LYS A 110 -4.16 -33.57 0.18
N LEU A 111 -5.18 -33.55 -0.68
CA LEU A 111 -5.90 -32.32 -1.04
C LEU A 111 -6.58 -31.67 0.18
N VAL A 112 -7.23 -32.47 1.03
CA VAL A 112 -7.83 -31.96 2.28
C VAL A 112 -6.77 -31.42 3.24
N ARG A 113 -5.61 -32.09 3.36
CA ARG A 113 -4.49 -31.59 4.18
C ARG A 113 -3.94 -30.28 3.66
N ASP A 114 -3.77 -30.14 2.35
CA ASP A 114 -3.31 -28.89 1.75
C ASP A 114 -4.33 -27.78 1.94
N PHE A 115 -5.63 -28.07 1.79
CA PHE A 115 -6.70 -27.12 2.07
C PHE A 115 -6.61 -26.60 3.51
N ILE A 116 -6.59 -27.50 4.50
CA ILE A 116 -6.48 -27.11 5.92
C ILE A 116 -5.22 -26.27 6.15
N PHE A 117 -4.09 -26.63 5.55
CA PHE A 117 -2.87 -25.84 5.66
C PHE A 117 -3.02 -24.45 5.07
N ASN A 118 -3.63 -24.31 3.88
CA ASN A 118 -3.81 -23.01 3.24
C ASN A 118 -4.68 -22.08 4.09
N GLU A 119 -5.72 -22.60 4.74
CA GLU A 119 -6.57 -21.83 5.68
C GLU A 119 -5.78 -21.30 6.89
N THR A 120 -4.60 -21.88 7.20
CA THR A 120 -3.72 -21.36 8.27
C THR A 120 -2.82 -20.21 7.83
N LEU A 121 -2.75 -19.94 6.52
CA LEU A 121 -1.86 -18.93 5.97
C LEU A 121 -2.49 -17.54 5.92
N ASP A 122 -3.81 -17.46 5.89
CA ASP A 122 -4.55 -16.25 5.53
C ASP A 122 -5.63 -15.91 6.56
N ILE A 123 -6.08 -14.65 6.57
CA ILE A 123 -7.18 -14.21 7.42
C ILE A 123 -8.45 -14.16 6.59
N HIS A 124 -9.51 -14.82 7.05
CA HIS A 124 -10.78 -14.83 6.35
C HIS A 124 -11.85 -14.04 7.09
N ALA A 125 -12.87 -13.57 6.37
CA ALA A 125 -14.00 -12.84 6.97
C ALA A 125 -14.65 -13.59 8.14
N TYR A 126 -14.78 -14.93 8.02
CA TYR A 126 -15.33 -15.77 9.08
C TYR A 126 -14.45 -15.86 10.34
N ASP A 127 -13.16 -15.57 10.24
CA ASP A 127 -12.29 -15.42 11.40
C ASP A 127 -12.60 -14.09 12.08
N VAL A 128 -12.65 -13.02 11.29
CA VAL A 128 -12.92 -11.65 11.75
C VAL A 128 -14.26 -11.53 12.47
N HIS A 129 -15.30 -12.21 11.99
CA HIS A 129 -16.63 -12.24 12.64
C HIS A 129 -16.61 -12.74 14.10
N LYS A 130 -15.56 -13.47 14.50
CA LYS A 130 -15.38 -14.01 15.85
C LYS A 130 -14.47 -13.15 16.73
N LEU A 131 -13.79 -12.16 16.14
CA LEU A 131 -12.87 -11.29 16.86
C LEU A 131 -13.61 -10.19 17.59
N HIS A 132 -12.90 -9.55 18.53
CA HIS A 132 -13.28 -8.25 19.08
C HIS A 132 -12.20 -7.23 18.71
N PRO A 133 -12.20 -6.71 17.46
CA PRO A 133 -11.14 -5.79 17.01
C PRO A 133 -11.02 -4.57 17.92
N GLY A 134 -9.82 -4.25 18.41
CA GLY A 134 -9.57 -3.03 19.19
C GLY A 134 -9.36 -1.79 18.31
N ALA A 135 -8.86 -1.99 17.09
CA ALA A 135 -8.63 -0.92 16.12
C ALA A 135 -9.89 -0.11 15.85
N LYS A 136 -9.85 1.20 16.11
CA LYS A 136 -10.97 2.13 15.87
C LYS A 136 -11.06 2.55 14.41
N PHE A 137 -9.91 2.67 13.76
CA PHE A 137 -9.78 2.96 12.33
C PHE A 137 -8.88 1.92 11.64
N ILE A 138 -9.31 1.41 10.49
CA ILE A 138 -8.54 0.47 9.67
C ILE A 138 -8.41 1.04 8.25
N LEU A 139 -7.21 0.98 7.68
CA LEU A 139 -6.97 1.27 6.27
C LEU A 139 -6.47 0.02 5.57
N PHE A 140 -7.23 -0.47 4.61
CA PHE A 140 -6.84 -1.54 3.70
C PHE A 140 -6.30 -0.93 2.40
N ASP A 141 -4.99 -0.94 2.23
CA ASP A 141 -4.35 -0.85 0.92
C ASP A 141 -4.28 -2.25 0.30
N VAL A 142 -5.46 -2.83 0.09
CA VAL A 142 -5.63 -4.21 -0.33
C VAL A 142 -6.78 -4.31 -1.32
N CYS A 143 -6.62 -5.15 -2.34
CA CYS A 143 -7.64 -5.39 -3.35
C CYS A 143 -8.93 -5.96 -2.73
N PHE A 144 -10.09 -5.49 -3.20
CA PHE A 144 -11.42 -6.05 -2.93
C PHE A 144 -11.94 -6.07 -1.48
N ASN A 145 -11.14 -5.77 -0.45
CA ASN A 145 -11.60 -5.84 0.95
C ASN A 145 -12.72 -4.82 1.28
N GLY A 146 -12.94 -3.81 0.44
CA GLY A 146 -14.04 -2.86 0.52
C GLY A 146 -15.22 -3.19 -0.41
N SER A 147 -15.37 -4.43 -0.86
CA SER A 147 -16.44 -4.87 -1.79
C SER A 147 -17.82 -4.90 -1.12
N PHE A 148 -18.35 -3.73 -0.71
CA PHE A 148 -19.63 -3.57 -0.01
C PHE A 148 -20.86 -4.07 -0.78
N TYR A 149 -20.71 -4.34 -2.08
CA TYR A 149 -21.72 -4.96 -2.93
C TYR A 149 -21.78 -6.49 -2.79
N LYS A 150 -20.89 -7.10 -2.01
CA LYS A 150 -20.86 -8.53 -1.68
C LYS A 150 -21.50 -8.78 -0.33
N LYS A 151 -22.02 -9.99 -0.13
CA LYS A 151 -22.73 -10.38 1.09
C LYS A 151 -21.82 -10.36 2.32
N ASP A 152 -20.59 -10.86 2.16
CA ASP A 152 -19.57 -10.90 3.18
C ASP A 152 -18.27 -10.38 2.57
N TYR A 153 -17.58 -9.50 3.29
CA TYR A 153 -16.36 -8.82 2.84
C TYR A 153 -15.59 -8.26 4.04
N LEU A 154 -14.26 -8.19 3.95
CA LEU A 154 -13.39 -7.91 5.11
C LEU A 154 -13.72 -6.61 5.84
N ALA A 155 -13.82 -5.48 5.13
CA ALA A 155 -14.12 -4.21 5.79
C ALA A 155 -15.47 -4.23 6.53
N GLY A 156 -16.46 -4.94 5.97
CA GLY A 156 -17.76 -5.16 6.62
C GLY A 156 -17.62 -6.06 7.84
N ALA A 157 -16.85 -7.15 7.73
CA ALA A 157 -16.57 -8.06 8.83
C ALA A 157 -15.97 -7.33 10.04
N TYR A 158 -14.99 -6.44 9.83
CA TYR A 158 -14.43 -5.64 10.92
C TYR A 158 -15.43 -4.64 11.52
N ILE A 159 -16.23 -3.95 10.68
CA ILE A 159 -17.23 -2.98 11.14
C ILE A 159 -18.34 -3.65 11.97
N PHE A 160 -18.76 -4.86 11.60
CA PHE A 160 -19.83 -5.59 12.27
C PHE A 160 -19.36 -6.58 13.32
N ALA A 161 -18.04 -6.77 13.48
CA ALA A 161 -17.48 -7.54 14.58
C ALA A 161 -17.81 -6.86 15.93
N PRO A 162 -17.93 -7.62 17.04
CA PRO A 162 -18.28 -7.11 18.37
C PRO A 162 -17.18 -6.24 19.05
N GLY A 163 -16.29 -5.60 18.27
CA GLY A 163 -15.18 -4.78 18.75
C GLY A 163 -15.44 -3.27 18.74
N HIS A 164 -14.37 -2.51 18.48
CA HIS A 164 -14.31 -1.05 18.56
C HIS A 164 -14.10 -0.37 17.20
N THR A 165 -14.11 -1.12 16.09
CA THR A 165 -13.94 -0.55 14.76
C THR A 165 -15.11 0.35 14.38
N VAL A 166 -14.82 1.62 14.13
CA VAL A 166 -15.81 2.65 13.81
C VAL A 166 -15.82 2.98 12.32
N ALA A 167 -14.64 2.96 11.69
CA ALA A 167 -14.48 3.29 10.29
C ALA A 167 -13.35 2.46 9.65
N VAL A 168 -13.60 2.04 8.41
CA VAL A 168 -12.63 1.33 7.58
C VAL A 168 -12.55 2.02 6.23
N ILE A 169 -11.34 2.21 5.70
CA ILE A 169 -11.14 2.51 4.28
C ILE A 169 -10.73 1.22 3.58
N GLY A 170 -11.44 0.84 2.52
CA GLY A 170 -11.13 -0.35 1.73
C GLY A 170 -11.51 -0.21 0.27
N ASN A 171 -10.98 -1.11 -0.57
CA ASN A 171 -11.12 -1.00 -2.03
C ASN A 171 -12.17 -1.96 -2.59
N THR A 172 -13.03 -1.48 -3.51
CA THR A 172 -14.09 -2.29 -4.16
C THR A 172 -13.59 -3.19 -5.28
N VAL A 173 -12.43 -2.86 -5.84
CA VAL A 173 -11.77 -3.59 -6.94
C VAL A 173 -10.28 -3.74 -6.64
N ASN A 174 -9.50 -4.15 -7.64
CA ASN A 174 -8.04 -4.13 -7.57
C ASN A 174 -7.54 -2.75 -7.12
N ALA A 175 -6.73 -2.73 -6.06
CA ALA A 175 -6.05 -1.53 -5.62
C ALA A 175 -4.90 -1.23 -6.58
N LEU A 176 -4.77 0.04 -6.98
CA LEU A 176 -3.59 0.50 -7.70
C LEU A 176 -2.34 0.20 -6.88
N GLN A 177 -1.37 -0.45 -7.52
CA GLN A 177 -0.08 -0.76 -6.90
C GLN A 177 0.84 0.45 -6.94
N ASP A 178 1.85 0.47 -6.06
CA ASP A 178 2.86 1.54 -6.02
C ASP A 178 2.29 2.94 -5.77
N LYS A 179 1.23 3.05 -4.95
CA LYS A 179 0.69 4.34 -4.48
C LYS A 179 1.24 4.74 -3.11
N TRP A 180 0.81 5.92 -2.64
CA TRP A 180 1.03 6.42 -1.28
C TRP A 180 -0.32 6.46 -0.52
N PRO A 181 -0.83 5.30 -0.06
CA PRO A 181 -2.20 5.17 0.45
C PRO A 181 -2.41 5.85 1.81
N ASP A 182 -1.35 5.93 2.62
CA ASP A 182 -1.31 6.54 3.95
C ASP A 182 -0.82 8.00 3.91
N GLU A 183 -0.90 8.64 2.73
CA GLU A 183 -0.69 10.08 2.57
C GLU A 183 -1.46 10.85 3.65
N PHE A 184 -0.83 11.83 4.31
CA PHE A 184 -1.43 12.62 5.38
C PHE A 184 -1.88 11.85 6.64
N ALA A 185 -1.44 10.61 6.87
CA ALA A 185 -1.87 9.83 8.05
C ALA A 185 -1.63 10.57 9.38
N GLY A 186 -0.63 11.46 9.50
CA GLY A 186 -0.46 12.27 10.71
C GLY A 186 -1.54 13.33 10.95
N LEU A 187 -2.39 13.66 9.96
CA LEU A 187 -3.57 14.50 10.19
C LEU A 187 -4.65 13.80 11.02
N LEU A 188 -4.65 12.46 11.09
CA LEU A 188 -5.51 11.71 12.01
C LEU A 188 -5.22 12.10 13.47
N ALA A 189 -3.94 12.27 13.83
CA ALA A 189 -3.50 12.76 15.14
C ALA A 189 -3.88 14.23 15.39
N ALA A 190 -4.07 15.03 14.33
CA ALA A 190 -4.63 16.39 14.41
C ALA A 190 -6.17 16.41 14.49
N GLY A 191 -6.81 15.23 14.59
CA GLY A 191 -8.25 15.07 14.65
C GLY A 191 -8.96 15.24 13.31
N MET A 192 -8.27 15.00 12.19
CA MET A 192 -8.92 14.92 10.88
C MET A 192 -9.98 13.80 10.86
N ARG A 193 -11.16 14.10 10.30
CA ARG A 193 -12.21 13.11 10.10
C ARG A 193 -11.82 12.10 9.03
N VAL A 194 -12.19 10.84 9.21
CA VAL A 194 -11.88 9.77 8.24
C VAL A 194 -12.40 10.10 6.83
N GLY A 195 -13.60 10.68 6.72
CA GLY A 195 -14.12 11.13 5.42
C GLY A 195 -13.33 12.27 4.79
N GLN A 196 -12.75 13.17 5.60
CA GLN A 196 -11.85 14.22 5.10
C GLN A 196 -10.52 13.63 4.66
N PHE A 197 -9.99 12.68 5.42
CA PHE A 197 -8.81 11.92 5.05
C PHE A 197 -9.00 11.24 3.68
N ASN A 198 -10.07 10.44 3.52
CA ASN A 198 -10.39 9.77 2.25
C ASN A 198 -10.63 10.74 1.09
N ARG A 199 -11.14 11.96 1.34
CA ARG A 199 -11.30 12.98 0.28
C ARG A 199 -9.97 13.37 -0.36
N PHE A 200 -8.87 13.32 0.39
CA PHE A 200 -7.55 13.73 -0.09
C PHE A 200 -6.67 12.58 -0.56
N THR A 201 -6.91 11.38 -0.03
CA THR A 201 -6.04 10.20 -0.22
C THR A 201 -6.70 9.09 -1.01
N GLY A 202 -8.03 9.09 -1.09
CA GLY A 202 -8.81 8.05 -1.72
C GLY A 202 -8.65 8.05 -3.24
N TYR A 203 -8.59 6.84 -3.80
CA TYR A 203 -8.68 6.60 -5.23
C TYR A 203 -10.13 6.25 -5.61
N LEU A 204 -10.40 6.06 -6.90
CA LEU A 204 -11.75 5.73 -7.39
C LEU A 204 -12.30 4.45 -6.74
N GLU A 205 -11.42 3.48 -6.45
CA GLU A 205 -11.77 2.23 -5.81
C GLU A 205 -11.92 2.34 -4.28
N SER A 206 -11.44 3.42 -3.65
CA SER A 206 -11.32 3.53 -2.19
C SER A 206 -12.57 4.14 -1.56
N HIS A 207 -13.15 3.42 -0.59
CA HIS A 207 -14.39 3.83 0.07
C HIS A 207 -14.27 3.79 1.58
N VAL A 208 -14.90 4.77 2.24
CA VAL A 208 -15.13 4.74 3.69
C VAL A 208 -16.36 3.89 3.98
N ILE A 209 -16.20 2.92 4.87
CA ILE A 209 -17.22 1.99 5.34
C ILE A 209 -17.31 2.19 6.86
N GLY A 210 -18.51 2.43 7.40
CA GLY A 210 -18.69 2.89 8.78
C GLY A 210 -18.96 4.39 8.88
N ASP A 211 -18.50 5.04 9.95
CA ASP A 211 -18.76 6.47 10.20
C ASP A 211 -17.66 7.39 9.61
N PRO A 212 -17.93 8.13 8.51
CA PRO A 212 -16.95 9.04 7.92
C PRO A 212 -16.68 10.29 8.78
N THR A 213 -17.49 10.55 9.80
CA THR A 213 -17.33 11.69 10.71
C THR A 213 -16.45 11.37 11.90
N PHE A 214 -16.13 10.09 12.13
CA PHE A 214 -15.21 9.65 13.17
C PHE A 214 -13.87 10.39 13.07
N HIS A 215 -13.36 10.81 14.22
CA HIS A 215 -12.04 11.40 14.33
C HIS A 215 -11.46 11.15 15.72
N PHE A 216 -10.13 11.08 15.79
CA PHE A 216 -9.44 11.01 17.07
C PHE A 216 -9.45 12.37 17.78
N LYS A 217 -9.26 12.35 19.10
CA LYS A 217 -8.95 13.56 19.85
C LYS A 217 -7.61 14.10 19.35
N ASN A 218 -7.54 15.40 19.08
CA ASN A 218 -6.29 16.03 18.68
C ASN A 218 -5.26 15.94 19.83
N ASN A 219 -4.15 15.24 19.57
CA ASN A 219 -3.01 15.09 20.47
C ASN A 219 -1.71 15.59 19.82
N SER A 220 -1.84 16.43 18.78
CA SER A 220 -0.75 16.90 17.95
C SER A 220 -0.28 18.30 18.36
N LYS A 221 0.83 18.76 17.76
CA LYS A 221 1.33 20.14 17.93
C LYS A 221 0.54 21.18 17.14
N PHE A 222 -0.37 20.76 16.27
CA PHE A 222 -1.25 21.67 15.54
C PHE A 222 -2.53 21.92 16.34
N THR A 223 -2.65 23.11 16.93
CA THR A 223 -3.73 23.44 17.87
C THR A 223 -5.04 23.86 17.20
N ALA A 224 -4.99 24.30 15.94
CA ALA A 224 -6.19 24.63 15.19
C ALA A 224 -6.96 23.36 14.78
N ASN A 225 -8.28 23.50 14.61
CA ASN A 225 -9.11 22.39 14.13
C ASN A 225 -8.94 22.24 12.61
N ILE A 226 -8.24 21.17 12.17
CA ILE A 226 -7.96 20.93 10.76
C ILE A 226 -9.23 20.82 9.91
N ASN A 227 -10.29 20.18 10.41
CA ASN A 227 -11.55 20.06 9.67
C ASN A 227 -12.22 21.42 9.47
N ARG A 228 -12.16 22.32 10.46
CA ARG A 228 -12.66 23.71 10.31
C ARG A 228 -11.75 24.52 9.40
N ALA A 229 -10.44 24.38 9.51
CA ALA A 229 -9.48 25.10 8.69
C ALA A 229 -9.68 24.84 7.19
N LEU A 230 -9.89 23.57 6.82
CA LEU A 230 -10.15 23.14 5.44
C LEU A 230 -11.44 23.72 4.83
N VAL A 231 -12.40 24.12 5.66
CA VAL A 231 -13.68 24.68 5.19
C VAL A 231 -13.67 26.21 5.26
N LEU A 232 -13.27 26.78 6.40
CA LEU A 232 -13.33 28.22 6.65
C LEU A 232 -12.19 28.98 5.97
N HIS A 233 -11.08 28.31 5.69
CA HIS A 233 -9.94 28.86 4.97
C HIS A 233 -9.77 28.21 3.59
N ASP A 234 -10.85 27.70 3.00
CA ASP A 234 -10.81 27.26 1.61
C ASP A 234 -10.38 28.42 0.70
N ARG A 235 -9.49 28.12 -0.25
CA ARG A 235 -8.85 29.09 -1.15
C ARG A 235 -8.18 30.30 -0.48
N ASN A 236 -7.91 30.25 0.82
CA ASN A 236 -7.24 31.33 1.55
C ASN A 236 -5.72 31.13 1.53
N ALA A 237 -5.06 31.62 0.49
CA ALA A 237 -3.62 31.46 0.32
C ALA A 237 -2.80 32.04 1.49
N ALA A 238 -3.22 33.18 2.05
CA ALA A 238 -2.53 33.81 3.18
C ALA A 238 -2.54 32.93 4.44
N TYR A 239 -3.65 32.24 4.72
CA TYR A 239 -3.74 31.28 5.82
C TYR A 239 -2.82 30.08 5.58
N TRP A 240 -2.90 29.47 4.40
CA TRP A 240 -2.13 28.26 4.09
C TRP A 240 -0.63 28.52 3.99
N ARG A 241 -0.19 29.71 3.52
CA ARG A 241 1.23 30.09 3.58
C ARG A 241 1.79 30.08 4.99
N LYS A 242 1.00 30.50 5.99
CA LYS A 242 1.42 30.44 7.40
C LYS A 242 1.56 28.99 7.89
N GLN A 243 0.81 28.05 7.32
CA GLN A 243 0.88 26.64 7.72
C GLN A 243 2.11 25.92 7.18
N LEU A 244 2.84 26.51 6.22
CA LEU A 244 4.13 25.97 5.75
C LEU A 244 5.20 25.93 6.84
N SER A 245 5.08 26.74 7.90
CA SER A 245 5.97 26.69 9.07
C SER A 245 5.41 25.87 10.24
N SER A 246 4.34 25.09 10.01
CA SER A 246 3.77 24.22 11.03
C SER A 246 4.80 23.22 11.56
N PRO A 247 4.82 22.91 12.86
CA PRO A 247 5.69 21.85 13.40
C PRO A 247 5.27 20.44 12.94
N MET A 248 4.12 20.29 12.27
CA MET A 248 3.65 19.02 11.73
C MET A 248 3.90 18.93 10.21
N PRO A 249 4.69 17.95 9.75
CA PRO A 249 4.97 17.74 8.34
C PRO A 249 3.71 17.58 7.48
N ASP A 250 2.73 16.80 7.94
CA ASP A 250 1.48 16.60 7.19
C ASP A 250 0.64 17.88 7.05
N ILE A 251 0.74 18.83 7.99
CA ILE A 251 0.10 20.15 7.87
C ILE A 251 0.83 21.00 6.83
N GLN A 252 2.16 20.96 6.79
CA GLN A 252 2.93 21.63 5.74
C GLN A 252 2.57 21.06 4.37
N ALA A 253 2.52 19.73 4.23
CA ALA A 253 2.17 19.04 3.01
C ALA A 253 0.73 19.38 2.56
N MET A 254 -0.25 19.34 3.48
CA MET A 254 -1.62 19.80 3.20
C MET A 254 -1.65 21.26 2.75
N ALA A 255 -0.85 22.14 3.37
CA ALA A 255 -0.77 23.54 3.00
C ALA A 255 -0.27 23.74 1.55
N LEU A 256 0.68 22.93 1.07
CA LEU A 256 1.13 22.96 -0.32
C LEU A 256 -0.01 22.68 -1.30
N ARG A 257 -0.84 21.67 -0.99
CA ARG A 257 -2.02 21.30 -1.77
C ARG A 257 -3.08 22.39 -1.73
N GLN A 258 -3.34 22.95 -0.56
CA GLN A 258 -4.31 24.03 -0.41
C GLN A 258 -3.88 25.33 -1.11
N LEU A 259 -2.58 25.62 -1.19
CA LEU A 259 -2.05 26.75 -1.97
C LEU A 259 -2.27 26.55 -3.48
N LEU A 260 -2.17 25.32 -3.98
CA LEU A 260 -2.56 24.99 -5.36
C LEU A 260 -4.03 25.33 -5.61
N TYR A 261 -4.92 24.84 -4.73
CA TYR A 261 -6.36 25.07 -4.86
C TYR A 261 -6.75 26.55 -4.71
N ALA A 262 -5.96 27.32 -3.95
CA ALA A 262 -6.13 28.77 -3.83
C ALA A 262 -5.66 29.55 -5.07
N GLY A 263 -5.00 28.90 -6.05
CA GLY A 263 -4.46 29.56 -7.23
C GLY A 263 -3.26 30.47 -6.90
N GLU A 264 -2.47 30.10 -5.89
CA GLU A 264 -1.29 30.87 -5.49
C GLU A 264 -0.30 31.02 -6.66
N LYS A 265 0.34 32.19 -6.78
CA LYS A 265 1.31 32.44 -7.85
C LYS A 265 2.68 31.84 -7.50
N ASN A 266 3.47 31.53 -8.53
CA ASN A 266 4.86 31.04 -8.41
C ASN A 266 5.01 29.72 -7.63
N LEU A 267 3.98 28.87 -7.65
CA LEU A 267 4.01 27.55 -7.02
C LEU A 267 5.17 26.66 -7.48
N PRO A 268 5.58 26.62 -8.77
CA PRO A 268 6.73 25.83 -9.18
C PRO A 268 8.02 26.20 -8.42
N LYS A 269 8.25 27.50 -8.17
CA LYS A 269 9.40 27.96 -7.41
C LYS A 269 9.30 27.53 -5.95
N LEU A 270 8.11 27.66 -5.35
CA LEU A 270 7.85 27.25 -3.98
C LEU A 270 8.08 25.75 -3.77
N TYR A 271 7.47 24.90 -4.60
CA TYR A 271 7.60 23.44 -4.47
C TYR A 271 9.03 22.97 -4.60
N ARG A 272 9.79 23.53 -5.55
CA ARG A 272 11.23 23.28 -5.66
C ARG A 272 11.99 23.67 -4.39
N GLN A 273 11.76 24.87 -3.86
CA GLN A 273 12.40 25.32 -2.62
C GLN A 273 12.06 24.42 -1.43
N ILE A 274 10.80 24.00 -1.32
CA ILE A 274 10.33 23.09 -0.27
C ILE A 274 11.02 21.73 -0.39
N TYR A 275 11.11 21.17 -1.61
CA TYR A 275 11.75 19.88 -1.85
C TYR A 275 13.21 19.89 -1.39
N TRP A 276 14.00 20.89 -1.77
CA TRP A 276 15.41 20.99 -1.38
C TRP A 276 15.62 21.42 0.07
N GLY A 277 14.67 22.14 0.67
CA GLY A 277 14.82 22.74 2.00
C GLY A 277 14.22 21.92 3.16
N SER A 278 13.49 20.83 2.88
CA SER A 278 12.77 20.09 3.92
C SER A 278 13.42 18.75 4.25
N ASP A 279 13.68 18.52 5.54
CA ASP A 279 14.14 17.23 6.05
C ASP A 279 13.03 16.17 6.08
N ASN A 280 11.77 16.57 5.97
CA ASN A 280 10.63 15.69 6.09
C ASN A 280 10.25 15.08 4.73
N PHE A 281 10.42 13.76 4.59
CA PHE A 281 10.13 13.07 3.32
C PHE A 281 8.69 13.29 2.85
N VAL A 282 7.69 13.34 3.75
CA VAL A 282 6.28 13.62 3.41
C VAL A 282 6.11 14.96 2.69
N VAL A 283 6.85 15.97 3.15
CA VAL A 283 6.78 17.33 2.61
C VAL A 283 7.50 17.40 1.26
N ARG A 284 8.65 16.74 1.14
CA ARG A 284 9.36 16.58 -0.14
C ARG A 284 8.51 15.81 -1.16
N MET A 285 7.91 14.70 -0.74
CA MET A 285 7.05 13.84 -1.53
C MET A 285 5.85 14.62 -2.08
N GLU A 286 5.18 15.40 -1.24
CA GLU A 286 4.05 16.23 -1.68
C GLU A 286 4.51 17.34 -2.63
N ALA A 287 5.64 18.00 -2.35
CA ALA A 287 6.18 19.02 -3.22
C ALA A 287 6.52 18.48 -4.62
N ILE A 288 7.22 17.34 -4.72
CA ILE A 288 7.57 16.74 -6.01
C ILE A 288 6.34 16.19 -6.73
N LYS A 289 5.38 15.59 -6.01
CA LYS A 289 4.09 15.16 -6.56
C LYS A 289 3.34 16.33 -7.21
N LEU A 290 3.14 17.44 -6.48
CA LEU A 290 2.42 18.60 -7.01
C LEU A 290 3.18 19.25 -8.17
N LEU A 291 4.52 19.32 -8.10
CA LEU A 291 5.33 19.85 -9.17
C LEU A 291 5.21 19.00 -10.45
N SER A 292 5.33 17.67 -10.34
CA SER A 292 5.23 16.74 -11.47
C SER A 292 3.85 16.68 -12.10
N LEU A 293 2.79 16.68 -11.28
CA LEU A 293 1.42 16.54 -11.77
C LEU A 293 0.86 17.81 -12.41
N TYR A 294 1.20 18.99 -11.87
CA TYR A 294 0.60 20.26 -12.29
C TYR A 294 1.56 21.18 -13.06
N TYR A 295 2.88 20.92 -12.98
CA TYR A 295 3.91 21.74 -13.62
C TYR A 295 5.05 20.87 -14.20
N PRO A 296 4.75 19.88 -15.06
CA PRO A 296 5.71 18.84 -15.47
C PRO A 296 7.02 19.40 -16.05
N ALA A 297 6.97 20.43 -16.91
CA ALA A 297 8.17 21.07 -17.45
C ALA A 297 9.08 21.69 -16.38
N HIS A 298 8.51 22.11 -15.24
CA HIS A 298 9.24 22.69 -14.12
C HIS A 298 9.75 21.64 -13.12
N ALA A 299 9.31 20.39 -13.26
CA ALA A 299 9.68 19.26 -12.39
C ALA A 299 11.00 18.62 -12.80
N VAL A 300 11.37 18.70 -14.09
CA VAL A 300 12.52 17.98 -14.68
C VAL A 300 13.80 18.10 -13.85
N SER A 301 14.21 19.32 -13.46
CA SER A 301 15.45 19.49 -12.69
C SER A 301 15.36 18.88 -11.29
N THR A 302 14.20 18.94 -10.64
CA THR A 302 13.99 18.33 -9.32
C THR A 302 13.87 16.80 -9.42
N LEU A 303 13.33 16.29 -10.53
CA LEU A 303 13.21 14.85 -10.77
C LEU A 303 14.57 14.18 -10.89
N LYS A 304 15.54 14.83 -11.55
CA LYS A 304 16.94 14.35 -11.62
C LYS A 304 17.52 14.05 -10.24
N GLU A 305 17.23 14.90 -9.27
CA GLU A 305 17.69 14.72 -7.88
C GLU A 305 16.81 13.72 -7.11
N SER A 306 15.50 13.77 -7.29
CA SER A 306 14.57 12.95 -6.49
C SER A 306 14.58 11.47 -6.80
N LEU A 307 15.06 11.08 -7.97
CA LEU A 307 15.39 9.68 -8.26
C LEU A 307 16.44 9.10 -7.28
N ASN A 308 17.23 9.96 -6.64
CA ASN A 308 18.18 9.61 -5.60
C ASN A 308 17.85 10.24 -4.22
N ASP A 309 16.59 10.59 -3.95
CA ASP A 309 16.16 11.05 -2.62
C ASP A 309 16.57 10.04 -1.53
N SER A 310 16.74 10.48 -0.28
CA SER A 310 17.07 9.58 0.83
C SER A 310 15.96 8.59 1.17
N TYR A 311 14.70 8.92 0.89
CA TYR A 311 13.55 8.08 1.18
C TYR A 311 13.08 7.27 -0.04
N GLU A 312 12.86 5.96 0.14
CA GLU A 312 12.55 5.02 -0.96
C GLU A 312 11.29 5.40 -1.73
N LEU A 313 10.21 5.72 -1.01
CA LEU A 313 8.94 6.05 -1.66
C LEU A 313 9.05 7.29 -2.56
N VAL A 314 9.87 8.28 -2.17
CA VAL A 314 10.12 9.46 -2.98
C VAL A 314 10.81 9.06 -4.28
N ARG A 315 11.87 8.25 -4.21
CA ARG A 315 12.55 7.74 -5.42
C ARG A 315 11.60 6.95 -6.31
N ARG A 316 10.83 6.05 -5.73
CA ARG A 316 9.93 5.14 -6.44
C ARG A 316 8.86 5.92 -7.20
N LEU A 317 8.18 6.86 -6.54
CA LEU A 317 7.17 7.69 -7.19
C LEU A 317 7.78 8.73 -8.13
N SER A 318 8.99 9.20 -7.89
CA SER A 318 9.74 9.98 -8.88
C SER A 318 10.02 9.20 -10.16
N GLY A 319 10.28 7.89 -10.06
CA GLY A 319 10.34 7.00 -11.22
C GLY A 319 9.06 7.00 -12.06
N GLU A 320 7.89 6.96 -11.40
CA GLU A 320 6.58 7.09 -12.08
C GLU A 320 6.40 8.46 -12.73
N TYR A 321 6.81 9.54 -12.06
CA TYR A 321 6.72 10.88 -12.65
C TYR A 321 7.67 11.06 -13.85
N VAL A 322 8.85 10.45 -13.80
CA VAL A 322 9.81 10.42 -14.90
C VAL A 322 9.23 9.67 -16.10
N GLU A 323 8.63 8.49 -15.88
CA GLU A 323 7.88 7.73 -16.89
C GLU A 323 6.81 8.60 -17.57
N ARG A 324 5.97 9.24 -16.76
CA ARG A 324 4.84 10.05 -17.26
C ARG A 324 5.28 11.31 -18.01
N ILE A 325 6.37 11.94 -17.59
CA ILE A 325 6.88 13.18 -18.20
C ILE A 325 7.71 12.87 -19.45
N ALA A 326 8.46 11.76 -19.44
CA ALA A 326 9.25 11.27 -20.57
C ALA A 326 10.19 12.32 -21.19
N ASP A 327 10.72 13.25 -20.39
CA ASP A 327 11.68 14.26 -20.86
C ASP A 327 13.06 13.60 -21.07
N PRO A 328 13.66 13.63 -22.29
CA PRO A 328 14.92 12.95 -22.57
C PRO A 328 16.08 13.39 -21.66
N SER A 329 16.04 14.60 -21.12
CA SER A 329 17.09 15.08 -20.23
C SER A 329 17.11 14.37 -18.86
N LEU A 330 16.08 13.58 -18.54
CA LEU A 330 16.00 12.72 -17.35
C LEU A 330 16.74 11.40 -17.53
N ILE A 331 17.01 10.97 -18.77
CA ILE A 331 17.65 9.67 -19.09
C ILE A 331 18.94 9.46 -18.29
N PRO A 332 19.89 10.41 -18.21
CA PRO A 332 21.13 10.18 -17.47
C PRO A 332 20.90 9.92 -15.97
N ALA A 333 19.99 10.67 -15.34
CA ALA A 333 19.67 10.49 -13.92
C ALA A 333 18.91 9.18 -13.67
N PHE A 334 18.00 8.83 -14.57
CA PHE A 334 17.26 7.58 -14.57
C PHE A 334 18.18 6.36 -14.68
N VAL A 335 19.08 6.34 -15.67
CA VAL A 335 20.06 5.26 -15.87
C VAL A 335 21.01 5.17 -14.68
N SER A 336 21.54 6.29 -14.19
CA SER A 336 22.41 6.31 -13.00
C SER A 336 21.71 5.70 -11.78
N THR A 337 20.44 6.05 -11.58
CA THR A 337 19.65 5.50 -10.47
C THR A 337 19.46 3.99 -10.62
N PHE A 338 19.14 3.51 -11.83
CA PHE A 338 19.02 2.08 -12.10
C PHE A 338 20.34 1.33 -11.81
N LEU A 339 21.48 1.87 -12.26
CA LEU A 339 22.78 1.23 -12.07
C LEU A 339 23.23 1.19 -10.60
N HIS A 340 22.96 2.24 -9.82
CA HIS A 340 23.39 2.30 -8.42
C HIS A 340 22.40 1.67 -7.44
N ARG A 341 21.09 1.71 -7.76
CA ARG A 341 20.01 1.35 -6.84
C ARG A 341 19.08 0.28 -7.37
N GLY A 342 19.41 -0.36 -8.50
CA GLY A 342 18.63 -1.46 -9.07
C GLY A 342 18.52 -2.71 -8.20
N HIS A 343 19.26 -2.78 -7.09
CA HIS A 343 19.09 -3.81 -6.07
C HIS A 343 17.83 -3.59 -5.19
N GLU A 344 17.28 -2.37 -5.15
CA GLU A 344 16.04 -2.06 -4.45
C GLU A 344 14.84 -2.58 -5.25
N LYS A 345 14.32 -3.76 -4.86
CA LYS A 345 13.31 -4.52 -5.64
C LYS A 345 12.15 -3.66 -6.16
N ARG A 346 11.54 -2.82 -5.31
CA ARG A 346 10.38 -1.99 -5.69
C ARG A 346 10.75 -0.84 -6.61
N LEU A 347 11.86 -0.16 -6.34
CA LEU A 347 12.39 0.89 -7.22
C LEU A 347 12.78 0.30 -8.59
N ALA A 348 13.51 -0.82 -8.60
CA ALA A 348 13.94 -1.49 -9.82
C ALA A 348 12.76 -1.90 -10.69
N PHE A 349 11.71 -2.51 -10.10
CA PHE A 349 10.47 -2.82 -10.81
C PHE A 349 9.87 -1.59 -11.50
N ARG A 350 9.79 -0.45 -10.78
CA ARG A 350 9.29 0.81 -11.36
C ARG A 350 10.18 1.35 -12.46
N LEU A 351 11.49 1.38 -12.26
CA LEU A 351 12.42 1.87 -13.27
C LEU A 351 12.37 0.99 -14.53
N THR A 352 12.36 -0.33 -14.40
CA THR A 352 12.23 -1.24 -15.55
C THR A 352 10.95 -0.96 -16.34
N GLY A 353 9.80 -0.78 -15.68
CA GLY A 353 8.56 -0.39 -16.37
C GLY A 353 8.67 0.93 -17.13
N ALA A 354 9.36 1.91 -16.54
CA ALA A 354 9.52 3.24 -17.12
C ALA A 354 10.43 3.29 -18.37
N THR A 355 11.27 2.28 -18.61
CA THR A 355 12.18 2.25 -19.76
C THR A 355 11.46 2.41 -21.10
N ALA A 356 10.25 1.86 -21.23
CA ALA A 356 9.44 1.92 -22.44
C ALA A 356 8.90 3.32 -22.77
N SER A 357 9.04 4.29 -21.86
CA SER A 357 8.57 5.66 -22.06
C SER A 357 9.59 6.57 -22.76
N PHE A 358 10.84 6.13 -22.88
CA PHE A 358 11.89 6.87 -23.59
C PHE A 358 12.09 6.31 -25.00
N ASP A 359 12.40 7.19 -25.94
CA ASP A 359 12.73 6.82 -27.31
C ASP A 359 14.07 6.05 -27.32
N PRO A 360 14.13 4.80 -27.84
CA PRO A 360 15.36 4.04 -27.95
C PRO A 360 16.49 4.79 -28.67
N ASP A 361 16.15 5.65 -29.63
CA ASP A 361 17.11 6.41 -30.43
C ASP A 361 17.70 7.61 -29.64
N THR A 362 17.15 7.94 -28.47
CA THR A 362 17.71 8.97 -27.56
C THR A 362 18.77 8.44 -26.59
N LEU A 363 19.13 7.16 -26.70
CA LEU A 363 20.14 6.48 -25.87
C LEU A 363 21.53 6.35 -26.54
N GLU A 364 21.69 6.85 -27.77
CA GLU A 364 23.00 7.06 -28.43
C GLU A 364 23.71 8.32 -27.90
#